data_AF-A0A7J8VIY7-F1
#
_entry.id   AF-A0A7J8VIY7-F1
#
_cell.length_a   1.000
_cell.length_b   1.000
_cell.length_c   1.000
_cell.angle_alpha   90.00
_cell.angle_beta   90.00
_cell.angle_gamma   90.00
#
_symmetry.space_group_name_H-M   'P 1'
#
loop_
_entity.id
_entity.type
_entity.pdbx_description
1 polymer ?
#
loop_
_entity_poly.entity_id
_entity_poly.type
_entity_poly.pdbx_seq_one_letter_code
_entity_poly.pdbx_strand_id
1 'polypeptide(L)'
;MKPDSPMKRLVVSPMTTPEYNDWWVRRINDNIPKPSHENSQPIEEHLRLVPSKLEIIKQDFERRNAELEKKIEQIEEEKMNLRLDADVQKLEEERLRKGKTKA
;
A
#
# COMPACT_ATOMS: atom_id res chain seq x y z
N MET A 1 -35.97 -16.68 65.44
CA MET A 1 -35.24 -16.09 64.29
C MET A 1 -33.82 -16.64 64.36
N LYS A 2 -33.43 -17.48 63.39
CA LYS A 2 -32.10 -18.14 63.40
C LYS A 2 -31.05 -17.11 62.95
N PRO A 3 -29.88 -16.99 63.60
CA PRO A 3 -28.79 -16.19 63.05
C PRO A 3 -28.12 -16.93 61.90
N ASP A 4 -27.77 -16.16 60.87
CA ASP A 4 -27.23 -16.57 59.59
C ASP A 4 -25.88 -17.32 59.70
N SER A 5 -25.68 -18.28 58.79
CA SER A 5 -24.44 -19.04 58.64
C SER A 5 -23.27 -18.11 58.26
N PRO A 6 -22.05 -18.28 58.82
CA PRO A 6 -20.89 -17.52 58.36
C PRO A 6 -20.47 -17.95 56.95
N MET A 7 -20.09 -16.98 56.11
CA MET A 7 -19.50 -17.23 54.79
C MET A 7 -18.22 -18.05 54.94
N LYS A 8 -18.14 -19.18 54.22
CA LYS A 8 -16.91 -19.97 54.12
C LYS A 8 -15.86 -19.15 53.39
N ARG A 9 -14.78 -18.76 54.07
CA ARG A 9 -13.63 -18.10 53.42
C ARG A 9 -12.99 -19.10 52.46
N LEU A 10 -13.01 -18.79 51.16
CA LEU A 10 -12.14 -19.42 50.18
C LEU A 10 -10.71 -18.97 50.49
N VAL A 11 -9.89 -19.90 50.97
CA VAL A 11 -8.44 -19.70 51.01
C VAL A 11 -7.95 -19.79 49.57
N VAL A 12 -7.76 -18.64 48.94
CA VAL A 12 -7.00 -18.52 47.70
C VAL A 12 -5.53 -18.60 48.12
N SER A 13 -4.94 -19.78 48.00
CA SER A 13 -3.48 -19.91 48.06
C SER A 13 -2.86 -18.98 47.01
N PRO A 14 -1.75 -18.26 47.31
CA PRO A 14 -1.03 -17.51 46.29
C PRO A 14 -0.69 -18.45 45.13
N MET A 15 -1.13 -18.12 43.91
CA MET A 15 -0.86 -18.93 42.71
C MET A 15 0.64 -19.02 42.36
N THR A 16 1.48 -18.24 43.01
CA THR A 16 2.93 -18.32 42.90
C THR A 16 3.47 -19.21 44.01
N THR A 17 3.60 -20.48 43.67
CA THR A 17 4.38 -21.45 44.44
C THR A 17 5.81 -20.91 44.64
N PRO A 18 6.43 -21.08 45.83
CA PRO A 18 7.80 -20.61 46.11
C PRO A 18 8.82 -20.99 45.03
N GLU A 19 8.61 -22.13 44.39
CA GLU A 19 9.38 -22.65 43.27
C GLU A 19 9.41 -21.71 42.06
N TYR A 20 8.35 -20.93 41.81
CA TYR A 20 8.31 -19.94 40.73
C TYR A 20 9.26 -18.76 41.01
N ASN A 21 9.33 -18.32 42.27
CA ASN A 21 10.24 -17.23 42.65
C ASN A 21 11.70 -17.69 42.57
N ASP A 22 12.00 -18.90 43.03
CA ASP A 22 13.35 -19.47 42.91
C ASP A 22 13.76 -19.67 41.44
N TRP A 23 12.83 -20.11 40.59
CA TRP A 23 13.04 -20.20 39.14
C TRP A 23 13.30 -18.83 38.50
N TRP A 24 12.58 -17.78 38.94
CA TRP A 24 12.73 -16.43 38.40
C TRP A 24 14.05 -15.78 38.83
N VAL A 25 14.45 -15.92 40.09
CA VAL A 25 15.72 -15.41 40.63
C VAL A 25 16.92 -16.08 39.93
N ARG A 26 16.83 -17.38 39.60
CA ARG A 26 17.86 -18.08 38.82
C ARG A 26 18.05 -17.48 37.43
N ARG A 27 16.98 -17.15 36.71
CA ARG A 27 17.07 -16.53 35.37
C ARG A 27 17.65 -15.12 35.35
N ILE A 28 17.58 -14.38 36.45
CA ILE A 28 18.22 -13.05 36.55
C ILE A 28 19.75 -13.18 36.65
N ASN A 29 20.25 -14.23 37.30
CA ASN A 29 21.70 -14.46 37.47
C ASN A 29 22.32 -15.25 36.32
N ASP A 30 21.51 -15.98 35.55
CA ASP A 30 21.94 -16.57 34.28
C ASP A 30 22.14 -15.43 33.29
N ASN A 31 23.40 -15.09 33.03
CA ASN A 31 23.84 -14.09 32.06
C ASN A 31 23.34 -14.43 30.64
N ILE A 32 22.05 -14.26 30.36
CA ILE A 32 21.54 -14.16 29.00
C ILE A 32 22.25 -12.95 28.42
N PRO A 33 23.11 -13.11 27.40
CA PRO A 33 23.74 -11.97 26.77
C PRO A 33 22.60 -11.07 26.32
N LYS A 34 22.53 -9.87 26.89
CA LYS A 34 21.70 -8.80 26.38
C LYS A 34 22.06 -8.74 24.88
N PRO A 35 21.13 -8.97 23.94
CA PRO A 35 21.48 -8.98 22.53
C PRO A 35 22.22 -7.68 22.24
N SER A 36 23.47 -7.81 21.79
CA SER A 36 24.33 -6.67 21.50
C SER A 36 23.55 -5.73 20.59
N HIS A 37 23.30 -4.52 21.08
CA HIS A 37 22.48 -3.52 20.39
C HIS A 37 23.07 -3.09 19.03
N GLU A 38 24.25 -3.60 18.68
CA GLU A 38 25.02 -3.30 17.47
C GLU A 38 24.51 -4.01 16.20
N ASN A 39 23.77 -5.12 16.33
CA ASN A 39 23.22 -5.85 15.17
C ASN A 39 21.68 -5.84 15.12
N SER A 40 21.05 -5.07 16.00
CA SER A 40 19.61 -4.88 16.02
C SER A 40 19.25 -3.73 15.11
N GLN A 41 19.42 -3.88 13.80
CA GLN A 41 18.67 -3.01 12.89
C GLN A 41 17.20 -3.12 13.31
N PRO A 42 16.52 -2.00 13.61
CA PRO A 42 15.14 -2.05 14.03
C PRO A 42 14.35 -2.83 12.99
N ILE A 43 13.38 -3.66 13.42
CA ILE A 43 12.56 -4.48 12.51
C ILE A 43 11.95 -3.61 11.39
N GLU A 44 11.74 -2.33 11.68
CA GLU A 44 11.31 -1.26 10.78
C GLU A 44 12.25 -1.05 9.58
N GLU A 45 13.56 -1.22 9.74
CA GLU A 45 14.58 -1.14 8.68
C GLU A 45 14.54 -2.37 7.75
N HIS A 46 14.31 -3.57 8.31
CA HIS A 46 14.09 -4.79 7.52
C HIS A 46 12.74 -4.80 6.78
N LEU A 47 11.70 -4.22 7.39
CA LEU A 47 10.39 -4.03 6.75
C LEU A 47 10.42 -2.94 5.67
N ARG A 48 11.37 -2.01 5.73
CA ARG A 48 11.57 -0.95 4.74
C ARG A 48 12.02 -1.44 3.36
N LEU A 49 12.58 -2.65 3.28
CA LEU A 49 13.12 -3.22 2.03
C LEU A 49 12.07 -3.95 1.19
N VAL A 50 10.87 -4.21 1.72
CA VAL A 50 9.78 -4.87 0.98
C VAL A 50 8.60 -3.91 0.89
N PRO A 51 8.40 -3.27 -0.28
CA PRO A 51 7.21 -2.46 -0.53
C PRO A 51 5.96 -3.26 -0.20
N SER A 52 5.01 -2.61 0.48
CA SER A 52 3.75 -3.28 0.80
C SER A 52 3.01 -3.65 -0.50
N LYS A 53 2.17 -4.70 -0.47
CA LYS A 53 1.33 -5.05 -1.62
C LYS A 53 0.52 -3.87 -2.14
N LEU A 54 0.07 -2.98 -1.25
CA LEU A 54 -0.67 -1.77 -1.60
C LEU A 54 0.20 -0.74 -2.31
N GLU A 55 1.44 -0.58 -1.89
CA GLU A 55 2.40 0.35 -2.51
C GLU A 55 2.76 -0.08 -3.93
N ILE A 56 2.94 -1.38 -4.15
CA ILE A 56 3.16 -1.96 -5.49
C ILE A 56 1.94 -1.70 -6.39
N ILE A 57 0.73 -2.01 -5.91
CA ILE A 57 -0.51 -1.78 -6.66
C ILE A 57 -0.70 -0.30 -7.01
N LYS A 58 -0.38 0.60 -6.06
CA LYS A 58 -0.46 2.04 -6.27
C LYS A 58 0.50 2.50 -7.37
N GLN A 59 1.76 2.08 -7.33
CA GLN A 59 2.74 2.43 -8.37
C GLN A 59 2.33 1.91 -9.75
N ASP A 60 1.82 0.68 -9.84
CA ASP A 60 1.34 0.13 -11.10
C ASP A 60 0.11 0.86 -11.64
N PHE A 61 -0.78 1.31 -10.75
CA PHE A 61 -1.92 2.14 -11.12
C PHE A 61 -1.47 3.51 -11.67
N GLU A 62 -0.56 4.19 -10.98
CA GLU A 62 0.01 5.47 -11.43
C GLU A 62 0.69 5.33 -12.79
N ARG A 63 1.48 4.26 -12.99
CA ARG A 63 2.13 3.96 -14.28
C ARG A 63 1.12 3.78 -15.41
N ARG A 64 0.09 2.96 -15.19
CA ARG A 64 -0.94 2.71 -16.20
C ARG A 64 -1.74 3.96 -16.53
N ASN A 65 -2.01 4.82 -15.55
CA ASN A 65 -2.67 6.10 -15.80
C ASN A 65 -1.82 7.00 -16.68
N ALA A 66 -0.52 7.14 -16.40
CA ALA A 66 0.38 7.95 -17.23
C ALA A 66 0.46 7.43 -18.67
N GLU A 67 0.49 6.10 -18.86
CA GLU A 67 0.44 5.50 -20.20
C GLU A 67 -0.88 5.78 -20.93
N LEU A 68 -2.01 5.77 -20.21
CA LEU A 68 -3.32 6.10 -20.77
C LEU A 68 -3.45 7.58 -21.14
N GLU A 69 -2.97 8.48 -20.28
CA GLU A 69 -2.95 9.92 -20.56
C GLU A 69 -2.17 10.22 -21.85
N LYS A 70 -0.99 9.62 -22.00
CA LYS A 70 -0.19 9.77 -23.24
C LYS A 70 -0.92 9.24 -24.49
N LYS A 71 -1.63 8.13 -24.37
CA LYS A 71 -2.43 7.58 -25.49
C LYS A 71 -3.61 8.49 -25.84
N ILE A 72 -4.25 9.10 -24.84
CA ILE A 72 -5.34 10.06 -25.07
C ILE A 72 -4.80 11.27 -25.82
N GLU A 73 -3.68 11.85 -25.38
CA GLU A 73 -3.04 12.99 -26.04
C GLU A 73 -2.70 12.67 -27.51
N GLN A 74 -2.09 11.51 -27.76
CA GLN A 74 -1.77 11.07 -29.13
C GLN A 74 -3.03 10.96 -30.00
N ILE A 75 -4.10 10.34 -29.49
CA ILE A 75 -5.35 10.19 -30.24
C ILE A 75 -6.00 11.55 -30.50
N GLU A 76 -5.93 12.49 -29.56
CA GLU A 76 -6.45 13.85 -29.74
C GLU A 76 -5.68 14.61 -30.82
N GLU A 77 -4.35 14.47 -30.88
CA GLU A 77 -3.51 15.02 -31.92
C GLU A 77 -3.82 14.40 -33.30
N GLU A 78 -3.88 13.07 -33.39
CA GLU A 78 -4.24 12.36 -34.62
C GLU A 78 -5.62 12.78 -35.13
N LYS A 79 -6.60 12.93 -34.23
CA LYS A 79 -7.94 13.42 -34.56
C LYS A 79 -7.92 14.84 -35.11
N MET A 80 -7.10 15.74 -34.56
CA MET A 80 -6.94 17.10 -35.07
C MET A 80 -6.36 17.11 -36.49
N ASN A 81 -5.31 16.31 -36.73
CA ASN A 81 -4.68 16.19 -38.04
C ASN A 81 -5.67 15.66 -39.10
N LEU A 82 -6.41 14.60 -38.78
CA LEU A 82 -7.42 14.05 -39.70
C LEU A 82 -8.53 15.05 -40.05
N ARG A 83 -8.91 15.93 -39.12
CA ARG A 83 -9.88 17.00 -39.41
C ARG A 83 -9.31 18.02 -40.39
N LEU A 84 -8.05 18.42 -40.22
CA LEU A 84 -7.37 19.32 -41.15
C LEU A 84 -7.28 18.70 -42.55
N ASP A 85 -6.89 17.44 -42.65
CA ASP A 85 -6.80 16.72 -43.92
C ASP A 85 -8.15 16.67 -44.64
N ALA A 86 -9.23 16.40 -43.90
CA ALA A 86 -10.59 16.40 -44.45
C ALA A 86 -11.00 17.79 -44.98
N ASP A 87 -10.67 18.86 -44.26
CA ASP A 87 -10.95 20.23 -44.69
C ASP A 87 -10.14 20.62 -45.94
N VAL A 88 -8.88 20.18 -46.04
CA VAL A 88 -8.03 20.37 -47.23
C VAL A 88 -8.62 19.65 -48.44
N GLN A 89 -8.95 18.37 -48.31
CA GLN A 89 -9.55 17.59 -49.40
C GLN A 89 -10.84 18.24 -49.90
N LYS A 90 -11.70 18.68 -48.97
CA LYS A 90 -12.95 19.39 -49.31
C LYS A 90 -12.70 20.68 -50.08
N LEU A 91 -11.67 21.46 -49.70
CA LEU A 91 -11.30 22.69 -50.40
C LEU A 91 -10.77 22.39 -51.82
N GLU A 92 -9.95 21.36 -51.98
CA GLU A 92 -9.43 20.93 -53.29
C GLU A 92 -10.57 20.49 -54.23
N GLU A 93 -11.51 19.71 -53.75
CA GLU A 93 -12.70 19.30 -54.50
C GLU A 93 -13.54 20.49 -54.95
N GLU A 94 -13.75 21.47 -54.06
CA GLU A 94 -14.49 22.69 -54.39
C GLU A 94 -13.79 23.50 -55.48
N ARG A 95 -12.46 23.65 -55.39
CA ARG A 95 -11.65 24.33 -56.41
C ARG A 95 -11.74 23.61 -57.75
N LEU A 96 -11.65 22.28 -57.76
CA LEU A 96 -11.76 21.48 -58.97
C LEU A 96 -13.14 21.64 -59.63
N ARG A 97 -14.23 21.64 -58.84
CA ARG A 97 -15.58 21.86 -59.34
C ARG A 97 -15.75 23.25 -59.96
N LYS A 98 -15.25 24.30 -59.29
CA LYS A 98 -15.28 25.69 -59.79
C LYS A 98 -14.42 25.90 -61.04
N GLY A 99 -13.34 25.15 -61.20
CA GLY A 99 -12.52 25.16 -62.42
C GLY A 99 -13.23 24.55 -63.62
N LYS A 100 -13.95 23.44 -63.41
CA LYS A 100 -14.70 22.73 -64.46
C LYS A 100 -15.91 23.51 -65.00
N THR A 101 -16.54 24.38 -64.21
CA THR A 101 -17.70 25.18 -64.66
C THR A 101 -17.33 26.49 -65.35
N LYS A 102 -16.03 26.80 -65.49
CA LYS A 102 -15.54 28.02 -66.17
C LYS A 102 -14.95 27.76 -67.56
N ALA A 103 -14.94 26.50 -68.01
CA ALA A 103 -14.52 26.08 -69.34
C ALA A 103 -15.75 25.81 -70.23
#